data_AF-R9J5H3-F1
#
_entry.id   AF-R9J5H3-F1
#
_cell.length_a   1.000
_cell.length_b   1.000
_cell.length_c   1.000
_cell.angle_alpha   90.00
_cell.angle_beta   90.00
_cell.angle_gamma   90.00
#
_symmetry.space_group_name_H-M   'P 1'
#
loop_
_entity.id
_entity.type
_entity.pdbx_description
1 polymer ?
#
loop_
_entity_poly.entity_id
_entity_poly.type
_entity_poly.pdbx_seq_one_letter_code
_entity_poly.pdbx_strand_id
1 'polypeptide(L)'
;MADFNCDGDKIFNQLDWIKYISDEEREKCRKVMDAYEEFYEVEDIVVIDAKRYGFVKLLYYSEMNGFETVETYTDSRRLFDDLWSDWLDYQLFEIVSDTLMDRLDNEEIVDFMPEIIQEEIRQKYAYFAEKSGIFLS
;
A
#
# COMPACT_ATOMS: atom_id res chain seq x y z
N MET A 1 1.03 48.90 -30.66
CA MET A 1 0.77 48.48 -29.27
C MET A 1 -0.68 48.07 -29.20
N ALA A 2 -1.07 46.81 -29.07
CA ALA A 2 -0.29 45.58 -28.93
C ALA A 2 -0.94 44.51 -29.81
N ASP A 3 -0.10 43.81 -30.58
CA ASP A 3 -0.46 42.56 -31.24
C ASP A 3 -0.42 41.46 -30.16
N PHE A 4 -1.57 40.91 -29.78
CA PHE A 4 -1.60 39.66 -29.04
C PHE A 4 -1.51 38.52 -30.06
N ASN A 5 -0.25 38.13 -30.32
CA ASN A 5 0.08 36.92 -31.05
C ASN A 5 -0.39 35.72 -30.20
N CYS A 6 -1.47 35.06 -30.61
CA CYS A 6 -1.86 33.76 -30.05
C CYS A 6 -0.90 32.72 -30.63
N ASP A 7 0.28 32.60 -30.02
CA ASP A 7 1.21 31.51 -30.30
C ASP A 7 0.62 30.19 -29.76
N GLY A 8 0.35 29.30 -30.71
CA GLY A 8 0.42 27.86 -30.50
C GLY A 8 -0.81 27.22 -29.87
N ASP A 9 -1.67 26.68 -30.72
CA ASP A 9 -2.49 25.52 -30.40
C ASP A 9 -1.63 24.40 -29.79
N LYS A 10 -1.52 24.37 -28.46
CA LYS A 10 -1.34 23.13 -27.71
C LYS A 10 -2.70 22.73 -27.20
N ILE A 11 -3.44 22.01 -28.04
CA ILE A 11 -4.53 21.17 -27.60
C ILE A 11 -3.91 20.20 -26.58
N PHE A 12 -4.13 20.44 -25.29
CA PHE A 12 -3.82 19.49 -24.24
C PHE A 12 -4.67 18.26 -24.55
N ASN A 13 -4.07 17.21 -25.10
CA ASN A 13 -4.79 15.97 -25.31
C ASN A 13 -5.18 15.45 -23.93
N GLN A 14 -6.47 15.17 -23.76
CA GLN A 14 -7.07 14.56 -22.58
C GLN A 14 -6.49 13.17 -22.23
N LEU A 15 -5.44 12.73 -22.92
CA LEU A 15 -4.79 11.42 -22.79
C LEU A 15 -3.39 11.50 -22.16
N ASP A 16 -2.81 12.69 -21.98
CA ASP A 16 -1.42 12.86 -21.48
C ASP A 16 -1.28 12.71 -19.95
N TRP A 17 -2.38 12.48 -19.22
CA TRP A 17 -2.37 12.30 -17.75
C TRP A 17 -2.50 10.84 -17.30
N ILE A 18 -2.81 9.91 -18.21
CA ILE A 18 -2.97 8.49 -17.86
C ILE A 18 -1.61 7.79 -17.98
N LYS A 19 -0.91 7.66 -16.86
CA LYS A 19 0.32 6.88 -16.76
C LYS A 19 -0.02 5.44 -16.36
N TYR A 20 0.01 4.53 -17.32
CA TYR A 20 -0.12 3.10 -17.06
C TYR A 20 1.13 2.55 -16.36
N ILE A 21 0.94 1.48 -15.57
CA ILE A 21 2.05 0.74 -14.97
C ILE A 21 2.90 0.08 -16.06
N SER A 22 4.21 0.03 -15.89
CA SER A 22 5.10 -0.73 -16.78
C SER A 22 5.03 -2.22 -16.45
N ASP A 23 5.43 -3.08 -17.40
CA ASP A 23 5.51 -4.54 -17.13
C ASP A 23 6.51 -4.87 -16.00
N GLU A 24 7.62 -4.14 -15.93
CA GLU A 24 8.62 -4.29 -14.87
C GLU A 24 8.03 -3.95 -13.50
N GLU A 25 7.33 -2.82 -13.39
CA GLU A 25 6.76 -2.37 -12.12
C GLU A 25 5.58 -3.25 -11.70
N ARG A 26 4.80 -3.72 -12.68
CA ARG A 26 3.74 -4.68 -12.46
C ARG A 26 4.26 -6.01 -11.92
N GLU A 27 5.40 -6.48 -12.40
CA GLU A 27 6.05 -7.68 -11.86
C GLU A 27 6.53 -7.48 -10.42
N LYS A 28 7.04 -6.29 -10.06
CA LYS A 28 7.40 -5.98 -8.66
C LYS A 28 6.16 -5.96 -7.76
N CYS A 29 5.07 -5.31 -8.19
CA CYS A 29 3.82 -5.32 -7.43
C CYS A 29 3.25 -6.74 -7.23
N ARG A 30 3.41 -7.65 -8.21
CA ARG A 30 3.01 -9.05 -8.05
C ARG A 30 3.77 -9.73 -6.92
N LYS A 31 5.10 -9.53 -6.88
CA LYS A 31 5.92 -10.07 -5.79
C LYS A 31 5.51 -9.53 -4.42
N VAL A 32 5.15 -8.25 -4.34
CA VAL A 32 4.59 -7.66 -3.12
C VAL A 32 3.26 -8.33 -2.76
N MET A 33 2.33 -8.42 -3.71
CA MET A 33 1.04 -9.09 -3.52
C MET A 33 1.23 -10.53 -3.00
N ASP A 34 2.09 -11.32 -3.65
CA ASP A 34 2.37 -12.71 -3.30
C ASP A 34 3.11 -12.84 -1.95
N ALA A 35 3.91 -11.84 -1.56
CA ALA A 35 4.62 -11.85 -0.28
C ALA A 35 3.66 -11.87 0.91
N TYR A 36 2.56 -11.12 0.80
CA TYR A 36 1.52 -10.97 1.82
C TYR A 36 0.36 -11.98 1.71
N GLU A 37 0.51 -13.05 0.91
CA GLU A 37 -0.55 -14.08 0.76
C GLU A 37 -1.07 -14.62 2.11
N GLU A 38 -0.15 -14.85 3.07
CA GLU A 38 -0.50 -15.31 4.43
C GLU A 38 -1.35 -14.30 5.22
N PHE A 39 -1.29 -13.02 4.88
CA PHE A 39 -2.07 -11.98 5.56
C PHE A 39 -3.51 -11.94 5.05
N TYR A 40 -3.72 -12.19 3.75
CA TYR A 40 -5.07 -12.26 3.16
C TYR A 40 -5.89 -13.46 3.66
N GLU A 41 -5.25 -14.46 4.27
CA GLU A 41 -5.97 -15.60 4.87
C GLU A 41 -6.58 -15.25 6.24
N VAL A 42 -6.06 -14.24 6.92
CA VAL A 42 -6.48 -13.87 8.28
C VAL A 42 -7.30 -12.59 8.33
N GLU A 43 -7.16 -11.71 7.34
CA GLU A 43 -7.86 -10.43 7.26
C GLU A 43 -8.67 -10.27 5.96
N ASP A 44 -9.75 -9.48 5.99
CA ASP A 44 -10.63 -9.22 4.84
C ASP A 44 -10.00 -8.19 3.88
N ILE A 45 -8.81 -8.53 3.38
CA ILE A 45 -7.98 -7.74 2.46
C ILE A 45 -7.79 -8.51 1.17
N VAL A 46 -8.05 -7.87 0.05
CA VAL A 46 -7.80 -8.45 -1.27
C VAL A 46 -7.02 -7.47 -2.13
N VAL A 47 -5.91 -7.93 -2.71
CA VAL A 47 -5.14 -7.19 -3.71
C VAL A 47 -5.28 -7.86 -5.06
N ILE A 48 -5.70 -7.10 -6.08
CA ILE A 48 -6.03 -7.62 -7.42
C ILE A 48 -5.20 -6.93 -8.50
N ASP A 49 -4.60 -7.73 -9.40
CA ASP A 49 -3.91 -7.27 -10.62
C ASP A 49 -4.91 -6.75 -11.67
N ALA A 50 -5.08 -5.42 -11.73
CA ALA A 50 -5.89 -4.69 -12.70
C ALA A 50 -5.15 -4.41 -14.02
N LYS A 51 -4.14 -5.22 -14.36
CA LYS A 51 -3.39 -5.18 -15.61
C LYS A 51 -2.71 -3.82 -15.80
N ARG A 52 -2.95 -3.15 -16.94
CA ARG A 52 -2.34 -1.85 -17.26
C ARG A 52 -2.68 -0.75 -16.26
N TYR A 53 -3.74 -0.92 -15.47
CA TYR A 53 -4.18 0.05 -14.47
C TYR A 53 -3.47 -0.12 -13.11
N GLY A 54 -2.60 -1.13 -12.96
CA GLY A 54 -1.89 -1.40 -11.72
C GLY A 54 -2.60 -2.44 -10.85
N PHE A 55 -2.60 -2.21 -9.54
CA PHE A 55 -3.18 -3.09 -8.53
C PHE A 55 -4.27 -2.36 -7.76
N VAL A 56 -5.27 -3.10 -7.29
CA VAL A 56 -6.36 -2.57 -6.47
C VAL A 56 -6.37 -3.31 -5.15
N LYS A 57 -6.22 -2.59 -4.03
CA LYS A 57 -6.46 -3.10 -2.68
C LYS A 57 -7.92 -2.82 -2.31
N LEU A 58 -8.59 -3.83 -1.80
CA LEU A 58 -10.00 -3.82 -1.40
C LEU A 58 -10.06 -4.25 0.07
N LEU A 59 -10.72 -3.45 0.91
CA LEU A 59 -10.88 -3.75 2.35
C LEU A 59 -12.35 -3.66 2.77
N TYR A 60 -12.68 -4.42 3.80
CA TYR A 60 -13.93 -4.35 4.56
C TYR A 60 -15.17 -4.48 3.68
N TYR A 61 -15.38 -5.69 3.18
CA TYR A 61 -16.56 -5.99 2.41
C TYR A 61 -17.81 -6.11 3.30
N SER A 62 -18.89 -5.47 2.87
CA SER A 62 -20.22 -5.74 3.42
C SER A 62 -21.23 -5.95 2.30
N GLU A 63 -22.22 -6.82 2.53
CA GLU A 63 -23.25 -7.10 1.53
C GLU A 63 -24.03 -5.84 1.13
N MET A 64 -24.23 -4.90 2.06
CA MET A 64 -25.02 -3.69 1.81
C MET A 64 -24.26 -2.61 1.04
N ASN A 65 -22.97 -2.42 1.33
CA ASN A 65 -22.20 -1.28 0.82
C ASN A 65 -21.07 -1.67 -0.15
N GLY A 66 -20.79 -2.96 -0.32
CA GLY A 66 -19.58 -3.42 -1.02
C GLY A 66 -18.33 -3.21 -0.17
N PHE A 67 -17.20 -2.96 -0.83
CA PHE A 67 -15.94 -2.62 -0.17
C PHE A 67 -15.96 -1.18 0.32
N GLU A 68 -15.61 -0.97 1.58
CA GLU A 68 -15.47 0.37 2.16
C GLU A 68 -14.26 1.11 1.57
N THR A 69 -13.14 0.40 1.42
CA THR A 69 -11.89 0.97 0.89
C THR A 69 -11.54 0.35 -0.45
N VAL A 70 -11.23 1.21 -1.42
CA VAL A 70 -10.75 0.85 -2.75
C VAL A 70 -9.58 1.75 -3.10
N GLU A 71 -8.36 1.21 -3.10
CA GLU A 71 -7.13 1.96 -3.37
C GLU A 71 -6.35 1.37 -4.53
N THR A 72 -5.69 2.23 -5.31
CA THR A 72 -4.98 1.82 -6.53
C THR A 72 -3.48 2.09 -6.46
N TYR A 73 -2.68 1.15 -6.95
CA TYR A 73 -1.22 1.21 -6.88
C TYR A 73 -0.60 0.94 -8.24
N THR A 74 0.30 1.84 -8.64
CA THR A 74 1.16 1.67 -9.82
C THR A 74 2.64 1.63 -9.46
N ASP A 75 2.95 1.55 -8.17
CA ASP A 75 4.28 1.59 -7.58
C ASP A 75 4.36 0.50 -6.50
N SER A 76 5.34 -0.39 -6.61
CA SER A 76 5.45 -1.55 -5.73
C SER A 76 5.87 -1.17 -4.32
N ARG A 77 6.65 -0.09 -4.17
CA ARG A 77 7.09 0.37 -2.85
C ARG A 77 5.91 0.92 -2.07
N ARG A 78 5.07 1.74 -2.71
CA ARG A 78 3.83 2.24 -2.12
C ARG A 78 2.88 1.11 -1.71
N LEU A 79 2.70 0.10 -2.57
CA LEU A 79 1.87 -1.07 -2.23
C LEU A 79 2.45 -1.84 -1.03
N PHE A 80 3.77 -1.98 -0.97
CA PHE A 80 4.45 -2.67 0.12
C PHE A 80 4.31 -1.94 1.45
N ASP A 81 4.60 -0.63 1.48
CA ASP A 81 4.55 0.17 2.71
C ASP A 81 3.12 0.23 3.27
N ASP A 82 2.13 0.25 2.38
CA ASP A 82 0.71 0.27 2.74
C ASP A 82 0.23 -1.08 3.30
N LEU A 83 0.57 -2.21 2.66
CA LEU A 83 0.30 -3.55 3.20
C LEU A 83 1.05 -3.81 4.52
N TRP A 84 2.25 -3.26 4.67
CA TRP A 84 2.97 -3.31 5.94
C TRP A 84 2.23 -2.57 7.05
N SER A 85 1.70 -1.37 6.75
CA SER A 85 0.87 -0.62 7.70
C SER A 85 -0.35 -1.44 8.12
N ASP A 86 -1.11 -1.97 7.17
CA ASP A 86 -2.29 -2.79 7.46
C ASP A 86 -1.93 -4.02 8.32
N TRP A 87 -0.82 -4.69 8.01
CA TRP A 87 -0.36 -5.85 8.77
C TRP A 87 0.01 -5.47 10.20
N LEU A 88 0.72 -4.35 10.38
CA LEU A 88 1.14 -3.86 11.69
C LEU A 88 -0.05 -3.36 12.51
N ASP A 89 -0.98 -2.63 11.89
CA ASP A 89 -2.26 -2.22 12.48
C ASP A 89 -3.01 -3.45 13.03
N TYR A 90 -3.12 -4.51 12.22
CA TYR A 90 -3.75 -5.75 12.63
C TYR A 90 -3.06 -6.41 13.83
N GLN A 91 -1.71 -6.47 13.85
CA GLN A 91 -0.98 -7.03 15.00
C GLN A 91 -1.18 -6.21 16.28
N LEU A 92 -1.23 -4.89 16.15
CA LEU A 92 -1.27 -3.98 17.30
C LEU A 92 -2.69 -3.77 17.83
N PHE A 93 -3.72 -4.01 17.02
CA PHE A 93 -5.13 -3.74 17.35
C PHE A 93 -5.53 -4.26 18.73
N GLU A 94 -5.26 -5.54 19.02
CA GLU A 94 -5.61 -6.17 20.32
C GLU A 94 -4.77 -5.63 21.50
N ILE A 95 -3.56 -5.14 21.25
CA ILE A 95 -2.65 -4.64 22.29
C ILE A 95 -3.03 -3.23 22.71
N VAL A 96 -3.44 -2.39 21.74
CA VAL A 96 -3.70 -0.97 21.97
C VAL A 96 -5.17 -0.66 22.22
N SER A 97 -6.09 -1.56 21.84
CA SER A 97 -7.52 -1.42 22.11
C SER A 97 -7.78 -1.13 23.59
N ASP A 98 -8.61 -0.13 23.85
CA ASP A 98 -8.98 0.34 25.19
C ASP A 98 -7.81 0.88 26.07
N THR A 99 -6.65 1.17 25.48
CA THR A 99 -5.51 1.81 26.16
C THR A 99 -5.27 3.23 25.64
N LEU A 100 -4.45 4.03 26.34
CA LEU A 100 -4.02 5.36 25.85
C LEU A 100 -3.09 5.30 24.61
N MET A 101 -2.64 4.10 24.23
CA MET A 101 -1.75 3.89 23.08
C MET A 101 -2.50 3.90 21.75
N ASP A 102 -3.84 3.85 21.77
CA ASP A 102 -4.71 3.98 20.59
C ASP A 102 -4.58 5.34 19.85
N ARG A 103 -3.95 6.32 20.49
CA ARG A 103 -3.73 7.68 19.98
C ARG A 103 -2.36 7.90 19.36
N LEU A 104 -1.48 6.91 19.44
CA LEU A 104 -0.12 6.94 18.90
C LEU A 104 -0.11 6.33 17.51
N ASP A 105 0.88 6.69 16.69
CA ASP A 105 1.10 5.95 15.44
C ASP A 105 1.78 4.59 15.71
N ASN A 106 1.79 3.71 14.71
CA ASN A 106 2.31 2.36 14.88
C ASN A 106 3.79 2.31 15.22
N GLU A 107 4.60 3.23 14.70
CA GLU A 107 6.03 3.28 14.99
C GLU A 107 6.24 3.68 16.46
N GLU A 108 5.52 4.69 16.94
CA GLU A 108 5.51 5.10 18.34
C GLU A 108 5.05 3.96 19.27
N ILE A 109 3.99 3.23 18.90
CA ILE A 109 3.51 2.07 19.67
C ILE A 109 4.60 1.00 19.78
N VAL A 110 5.27 0.68 18.67
CA VAL A 110 6.35 -0.31 18.65
C VAL A 110 7.51 0.11 19.54
N ASP A 111 7.89 1.39 19.54
CA ASP A 111 8.97 1.91 20.39
C ASP A 111 8.72 1.72 21.89
N PHE A 112 7.44 1.67 22.32
CA PHE A 112 7.07 1.38 23.71
C PHE A 112 7.08 -0.12 24.05
N MET A 113 7.15 -1.01 23.06
CA MET A 113 7.15 -2.45 23.29
C MET A 113 8.49 -2.94 23.86
N PRO A 114 8.53 -4.09 24.55
CA PRO A 114 9.78 -4.74 24.91
C PRO A 114 10.66 -5.02 23.68
N GLU A 115 11.99 -4.90 23.83
CA GLU A 115 12.97 -5.10 22.74
C GLU A 115 12.77 -6.41 21.97
N ILE A 116 12.35 -7.48 22.65
CA ILE A 116 12.08 -8.77 22.01
C ILE A 116 10.94 -8.69 20.99
N ILE A 117 9.88 -7.93 21.28
CA ILE A 117 8.76 -7.71 20.37
C ILE A 117 9.18 -6.79 19.23
N GLN A 118 9.94 -5.73 19.53
CA GLN A 118 10.48 -4.85 18.49
C GLN A 118 11.34 -5.63 17.49
N GLU A 119 12.19 -6.53 17.98
CA GLU A 119 13.01 -7.41 17.14
C GLU A 119 12.15 -8.37 16.30
N GLU A 120 11.10 -8.98 16.86
CA GLU A 120 10.17 -9.84 16.11
C GLU A 120 9.47 -9.07 14.98
N ILE A 121 9.02 -7.85 15.24
CA ILE A 121 8.42 -6.96 14.22
C ILE A 121 9.44 -6.61 13.14
N ARG A 122 10.67 -6.22 13.51
CA ARG A 122 11.76 -5.93 12.55
C ARG A 122 12.09 -7.14 11.68
N GLN A 123 12.14 -8.33 12.26
CA GLN A 123 12.37 -9.58 11.51
C GLN A 123 11.22 -9.89 10.56
N LYS A 124 9.98 -9.62 10.96
CA LYS A 124 8.83 -9.83 10.09
C LYS A 124 8.77 -8.85 8.93
N TYR A 125 9.11 -7.57 9.16
CA TYR A 125 9.32 -6.60 8.08
C TYR A 125 10.35 -7.11 7.07
N ALA A 126 11.53 -7.53 7.57
CA ALA A 126 12.61 -8.04 6.73
C ALA A 126 12.17 -9.27 5.92
N TYR A 127 11.39 -10.17 6.51
CA TYR A 127 10.80 -11.32 5.83
C TYR A 127 9.92 -10.91 4.65
N PHE A 128 8.98 -9.97 4.84
CA PHE A 128 8.13 -9.50 3.75
C PHE A 128 8.93 -8.74 2.68
N ALA A 129 9.89 -7.90 3.10
CA ALA A 129 10.74 -7.14 2.20
C ALA A 129 11.58 -8.07 1.30
N GLU A 130 12.20 -9.10 1.88
CA GLU A 130 12.96 -10.10 1.12
C GLU A 130 12.06 -10.86 0.13
N LYS A 131 10.90 -11.37 0.60
CA LYS A 131 9.96 -12.14 -0.22
C LYS A 131 9.39 -11.32 -1.38
N SER A 132 9.18 -10.02 -1.17
CA SER A 132 8.68 -9.09 -2.20
C SER A 132 9.78 -8.55 -3.13
N GLY A 133 11.06 -8.75 -2.79
CA GLY A 133 12.19 -8.18 -3.51
C GLY A 133 12.34 -6.66 -3.33
N ILE A 134 11.75 -6.10 -2.27
CA ILE A 134 11.95 -4.71 -1.85
C ILE A 134 13.23 -4.66 -1.03
N PHE A 135 14.27 -4.02 -1.56
CA PHE A 135 15.51 -3.84 -0.82
C PHE A 135 15.38 -2.69 0.18
N LEU A 136 15.83 -2.93 1.41
CA LEU A 136 16.07 -1.89 2.41
C LEU A 136 17.19 -0.99 1.88
N SER A 137 16.88 0.27 1.57
CA SER A 137 17.86 1.30 1.21
C SER A 137 18.53 1.89 2.45
#